data_AF-U1NWZ4-F1
#
_entry.id   AF-U1NWZ4-F1
#
_cell.length_a   1.000
_cell.length_b   1.000
_cell.length_c   1.000
_cell.angle_alpha   90.00
_cell.angle_beta   90.00
_cell.angle_gamma   90.00
#
_symmetry.space_group_name_H-M   'P 1'
#
loop_
_entity.id
_entity.type
_entity.pdbx_description
1 polymer ?
#
loop_
_entity_poly.entity_id
_entity_poly.type
_entity_poly.pdbx_seq_one_letter_code
_entity_poly.pdbx_strand_id
1 'polypeptide(L)'
;MSDQPEDTAATDPQSAIDAQGEQRRAELDDRIFEHNAGDEQEGIPFVGAGPGDPRLLTVAGKELLEEADLVVHAGSLVNSELWRNTAITPRRSAPSVRISKS
;
A
#
# COMPACT_ATOMS: atom_id res chain seq x y z
N MET A 1 -41.00 -33.18 -16.47
CA MET A 1 -40.03 -32.08 -16.66
C MET A 1 -39.34 -31.94 -15.31
N SER A 2 -38.26 -32.70 -15.11
CA SER A 2 -37.53 -32.67 -13.85
C SER A 2 -36.49 -31.56 -13.99
N ASP A 3 -36.68 -30.49 -13.21
CA ASP A 3 -35.69 -29.45 -13.02
C ASP A 3 -34.43 -30.11 -12.44
N GLN A 4 -33.40 -30.24 -13.25
CA GLN A 4 -32.05 -30.53 -12.75
C GLN A 4 -31.58 -29.25 -12.06
N PRO A 5 -31.09 -29.30 -10.82
CA PRO A 5 -30.57 -28.11 -10.16
C PRO A 5 -29.35 -27.66 -10.96
N GLU A 6 -29.47 -26.48 -11.55
CA GLU A 6 -28.42 -25.85 -12.33
C GLU A 6 -27.21 -25.71 -11.41
N ASP A 7 -26.08 -26.29 -11.81
CA ASP A 7 -24.81 -26.27 -11.07
C ASP A 7 -24.20 -24.85 -11.14
N THR A 8 -24.85 -23.90 -10.46
CA THR A 8 -24.42 -22.50 -10.40
C THR A 8 -23.17 -22.32 -9.56
N ALA A 9 -22.80 -23.32 -8.74
CA ALA A 9 -21.58 -23.30 -7.95
C ALA A 9 -20.32 -23.47 -8.83
N ALA A 10 -20.39 -24.28 -9.89
CA ALA A 10 -19.26 -24.51 -10.78
C ALA A 10 -18.91 -23.31 -11.70
N THR A 11 -19.81 -22.33 -11.84
CA THR A 11 -19.63 -21.17 -12.74
C THR A 11 -19.54 -19.83 -11.99
N ASP A 12 -19.57 -19.85 -10.65
CA ASP A 12 -19.46 -18.65 -9.83
C ASP A 12 -18.01 -18.10 -9.84
N PRO A 13 -17.78 -16.87 -10.33
CA PRO A 13 -16.46 -16.24 -10.31
C PRO A 13 -15.87 -16.16 -8.90
N GLN A 14 -16.70 -16.02 -7.87
CA GLN A 14 -16.23 -15.93 -6.50
C GLN A 14 -15.65 -17.26 -6.03
N SER A 15 -16.33 -18.38 -6.31
CA SER A 15 -15.84 -19.74 -6.04
C SER A 15 -14.48 -20.03 -6.70
N ALA A 16 -14.22 -19.52 -7.91
CA ALA A 16 -12.92 -19.66 -8.58
C ALA A 16 -11.80 -18.83 -7.91
N ILE A 17 -12.12 -17.62 -7.45
CA ILE A 17 -11.18 -16.76 -6.70
C ILE A 17 -10.81 -17.39 -5.37
N ASP A 18 -11.80 -17.92 -4.65
CA ASP A 18 -11.61 -18.53 -3.33
C ASP A 18 -10.77 -19.80 -3.45
N ALA A 19 -11.06 -20.68 -4.42
CA ALA A 19 -10.27 -21.88 -4.68
C ALA A 19 -8.80 -21.55 -5.03
N GLN A 20 -8.56 -20.52 -5.85
CA GLN A 20 -7.21 -20.05 -6.16
C GLN A 20 -6.51 -19.42 -4.94
N GLY A 21 -7.26 -18.73 -4.07
CA GLY A 21 -6.73 -18.14 -2.84
C GLY A 21 -6.37 -19.16 -1.77
N GLU A 22 -7.11 -20.26 -1.68
CA GLU A 22 -6.80 -21.41 -0.81
C GLU A 22 -5.56 -22.16 -1.28
N GLN A 23 -5.46 -22.45 -2.58
CA GLN A 23 -4.26 -23.08 -3.17
C GLN A 23 -3.00 -22.27 -2.90
N ARG A 24 -3.06 -20.93 -3.09
CA ARG A 24 -1.92 -20.05 -2.79
C ARG A 24 -1.53 -20.05 -1.31
N ARG A 25 -2.51 -20.03 -0.40
CA ARG A 25 -2.24 -20.04 1.05
C ARG A 25 -1.57 -21.33 1.51
N ALA A 26 -1.84 -22.46 0.85
CA ALA A 26 -1.23 -23.75 1.19
C ALA A 26 0.25 -23.86 0.78
N GLU A 27 0.70 -23.06 -0.19
CA GLU A 27 2.07 -23.13 -0.73
C GLU A 27 3.02 -22.05 -0.17
N LEU A 28 2.48 -20.99 0.42
CA LEU A 28 3.24 -19.82 0.86
C LEU A 28 3.61 -19.91 2.35
N ASP A 29 4.76 -19.32 2.69
CA ASP A 29 5.21 -19.14 4.08
C ASP A 29 4.25 -18.18 4.83
N ASP A 30 3.87 -18.53 6.05
CA ASP A 30 2.95 -17.75 6.90
C ASP A 30 3.37 -16.27 7.04
N ARG A 31 4.68 -16.00 7.00
CA ARG A 31 5.25 -14.64 7.09
C ARG A 31 4.79 -13.70 5.98
N ILE A 32 4.32 -14.22 4.85
CA ILE A 32 3.82 -13.41 3.73
C ILE A 32 2.51 -12.71 4.09
N PHE A 33 1.73 -13.29 5.01
CA PHE A 33 0.45 -12.73 5.44
C PHE A 33 0.54 -11.91 6.73
N GLU A 34 1.72 -11.89 7.38
CA GLU A 34 1.95 -11.13 8.60
C GLU A 34 1.84 -9.62 8.39
N HIS A 35 2.23 -9.13 7.20
CA HIS A 35 2.26 -7.71 6.88
C HIS A 35 1.66 -7.45 5.50
N ASN A 36 0.50 -6.81 5.48
CA ASN A 36 -0.21 -6.38 4.28
C ASN A 36 0.11 -4.93 3.95
N ALA A 37 -0.07 -4.57 2.67
CA ALA A 37 0.05 -3.19 2.23
C ALA A 37 -1.02 -2.32 2.90
N GLY A 38 -0.57 -1.32 3.67
CA GLY A 38 -1.46 -0.42 4.44
C GLY A 38 -1.51 -0.72 5.94
N ASP A 39 -0.89 -1.81 6.41
CA ASP A 39 -0.76 -2.06 7.85
C ASP A 39 0.14 -0.99 8.50
N GLU A 40 -0.27 -0.51 9.67
CA GLU A 40 0.57 0.33 10.52
C GLU A 40 1.72 -0.52 11.08
N GLN A 41 2.93 -0.26 10.61
CA GLN A 41 4.13 -0.98 11.02
C GLN A 41 5.03 -0.09 11.89
N GLU A 42 5.61 -0.70 12.93
CA GLU A 42 6.61 -0.03 13.76
C GLU A 42 7.91 0.14 12.96
N GLY A 43 8.40 1.38 12.81
CA GLY A 43 9.66 1.67 12.13
C GLY A 43 9.62 2.91 11.23
N ILE A 44 10.52 2.95 10.24
CA ILE A 44 10.63 4.03 9.25
C ILE A 44 9.85 3.59 8.00
N PRO A 45 8.66 4.16 7.71
CA PRO A 45 7.92 3.84 6.49
C PRO A 45 8.70 4.24 5.24
N PHE A 46 8.61 3.38 4.23
CA PHE A 46 9.11 3.63 2.88
C PHE A 46 7.93 3.96 1.97
N VAL A 47 7.96 5.15 1.38
CA VAL A 47 6.91 5.67 0.52
C VAL A 47 7.44 5.74 -0.91
N GLY A 48 6.73 5.10 -1.84
CA GLY A 48 6.99 5.25 -3.27
C GLY A 48 6.51 6.62 -3.75
N ALA A 49 7.42 7.43 -4.32
CA ALA A 49 7.11 8.77 -4.82
C ALA A 49 6.28 8.76 -6.13
N GLY A 50 6.08 7.60 -6.74
CA GLY A 50 5.54 7.49 -8.09
C GLY A 50 6.50 8.06 -9.15
N PRO A 51 6.00 8.38 -10.36
CA PRO A 51 6.84 8.82 -11.47
C PRO A 51 7.33 10.28 -11.38
N GLY A 52 6.96 11.00 -10.32
CA GLY A 52 7.44 12.36 -10.02
C GLY A 52 6.38 13.47 -9.99
N ASP A 53 5.13 13.19 -10.40
CA ASP A 53 4.00 14.10 -10.17
C ASP A 53 3.49 13.95 -8.73
N PRO A 54 3.46 15.00 -7.91
CA PRO A 54 2.90 15.00 -6.56
C PRO A 54 1.53 14.37 -6.42
N ARG A 55 0.67 14.52 -7.44
CA ARG A 55 -0.71 14.02 -7.42
C ARG A 55 -0.79 12.50 -7.57
N LEU A 56 0.33 11.85 -7.88
CA LEU A 56 0.42 10.40 -8.00
C LEU A 56 0.97 9.76 -6.73
N LEU A 57 1.22 10.54 -5.68
CA LEU A 57 1.45 10.00 -4.35
C LEU A 57 0.16 9.33 -3.86
N THR A 58 0.30 8.16 -3.24
CA THR A 58 -0.85 7.49 -2.60
C THR A 58 -1.38 8.34 -1.45
N VAL A 59 -2.67 8.18 -1.12
CA VAL A 59 -3.30 8.90 0.01
C VAL A 59 -2.54 8.61 1.31
N ALA A 60 -2.26 7.33 1.60
CA ALA A 60 -1.48 6.93 2.77
C ALA A 60 -0.06 7.54 2.78
N GLY A 61 0.60 7.63 1.61
CA GLY A 61 1.92 8.25 1.50
C GLY A 61 1.89 9.76 1.78
N LYS A 62 0.82 10.44 1.37
CA LYS A 62 0.61 11.87 1.64
C LYS A 62 0.35 12.12 3.13
N GLU A 63 -0.49 11.30 3.76
CA GLU A 63 -0.80 11.40 5.20
C GLU A 63 0.46 11.21 6.05
N LEU A 64 1.24 10.17 5.75
CA LEU A 64 2.55 9.95 6.41
C LEU A 64 3.50 11.14 6.23
N LEU A 65 3.49 11.76 5.05
CA LEU A 65 4.34 12.91 4.76
C LEU A 65 3.91 14.19 5.49
N GLU A 66 2.60 14.37 5.66
CA GLU A 66 2.02 15.50 6.42
C GLU A 66 2.30 15.37 7.92
N GLU A 67 2.37 14.16 8.43
CA GLU A 67 2.64 13.87 9.84
C GLU A 67 4.12 13.77 10.18
N ALA A 68 5.01 13.57 9.20
CA ALA A 68 6.42 13.31 9.44
C ALA A 68 7.20 14.53 9.96
N ASP A 69 8.09 14.28 10.92
CA ASP A 69 9.07 15.28 11.38
C ASP A 69 10.29 15.37 10.47
N LEU A 70 10.67 14.23 9.87
CA LEU A 70 11.83 14.11 9.03
C LEU A 70 11.52 13.27 7.80
N VAL A 71 11.86 13.82 6.64
CA VAL A 71 11.70 13.17 5.34
C VAL A 71 13.06 12.99 4.71
N VAL A 72 13.44 11.75 4.44
CA VAL A 72 14.68 11.41 3.73
C VAL A 72 14.34 10.98 2.32
N HIS A 73 14.82 11.74 1.33
CA HIS A 73 14.64 11.40 -0.09
C HIS A 73 16.00 11.30 -0.81
N ALA A 74 16.06 10.46 -1.84
CA ALA A 74 17.22 10.43 -2.73
C ALA A 74 17.26 11.72 -3.57
N GLY A 75 18.37 12.45 -3.54
CA GLY A 75 18.48 13.84 -4.01
C GLY A 75 18.21 14.11 -5.50
N SER A 76 18.06 13.09 -6.36
CA SER A 76 17.87 13.27 -7.81
C SER A 76 16.42 13.16 -8.29
N LEU A 77 15.46 12.85 -7.42
CA LEU A 77 14.28 12.10 -7.86
C LEU A 77 12.94 12.49 -7.22
N VAL A 78 12.93 13.62 -6.51
CA VAL A 78 11.74 14.15 -5.83
C VAL A 78 11.69 15.63 -6.21
N ASN A 79 10.73 15.98 -7.08
CA ASN A 79 10.55 17.35 -7.55
C ASN A 79 10.28 18.25 -6.35
N SER A 80 10.96 19.41 -6.27
CA SER A 80 10.80 20.36 -5.16
C SER A 80 9.36 20.91 -5.02
N GLU A 81 8.51 20.71 -6.03
CA GLU A 81 7.08 20.97 -5.99
C GLU A 81 6.33 20.08 -4.98
N LEU A 82 6.84 18.89 -4.64
CA LEU A 82 6.22 17.98 -3.67
C LEU A 82 6.03 18.61 -2.28
N TRP A 83 6.83 19.63 -1.96
CA TRP A 83 6.86 20.23 -0.63
C TRP A 83 6.15 21.58 -0.56
N ARG A 84 5.73 22.16 -1.70
CA ARG A 84 5.21 23.54 -1.75
C ARG A 84 3.84 23.73 -1.08
N ASN A 85 3.05 22.67 -0.96
CA ASN A 85 1.72 22.72 -0.36
C ASN A 85 1.62 22.04 1.01
N THR A 86 2.72 21.47 1.52
CA THR A 86 2.72 20.74 2.78
C THR A 86 3.25 21.65 3.88
N ALA A 87 2.35 22.25 4.66
CA ALA A 87 2.74 22.97 5.86
C ALA A 87 3.18 21.96 6.93
N ILE A 88 4.43 21.50 6.84
CA ILE A 88 5.02 20.63 7.86
C ILE A 88 5.10 21.43 9.15
N THR A 89 4.18 21.15 10.08
CA THR A 89 4.22 21.69 11.43
C THR A 89 4.97 20.67 12.28
N PRO A 90 6.23 20.91 12.67
CA PRO A 90 7.00 19.93 13.41
C PRO A 90 6.33 19.63 14.75
N ARG A 91 6.04 18.36 15.02
CA ARG A 91 5.37 17.89 16.24
C ARG A 91 6.43 17.14 17.04
N ARG A 92 6.57 17.36 18.35
CA ARG A 92 7.74 16.88 19.13
C ARG A 92 7.96 15.35 19.21
N SER A 93 7.23 14.52 18.45
CA SER A 93 7.24 13.06 18.56
C SER A 93 6.73 12.34 17.30
N ALA A 94 6.86 12.91 16.11
CA ALA A 94 6.33 12.35 14.88
C ALA A 94 7.34 11.40 14.18
N PRO A 95 6.85 10.45 13.36
CA PRO A 95 7.68 9.43 12.73
C PRO A 95 8.58 10.00 11.62
N SER A 96 9.70 9.33 11.36
CA SER A 96 10.57 9.62 10.21
C SER A 96 10.14 8.82 8.99
N VAL A 97 10.08 9.44 7.81
CA VAL A 97 9.66 8.80 6.55
C VAL A 97 10.79 8.79 5.53
N ARG A 98 10.92 7.69 4.78
CA ARG A 98 11.81 7.58 3.61
C ARG A 98 11.00 7.57 2.31
N ILE A 99 11.45 8.33 1.32
CA ILE A 99 10.83 8.40 -0.01
C ILE A 99 11.80 7.88 -1.07
N SER A 100 11.35 6.93 -1.90
CA SER A 100 12.11 6.36 -3.03
C SER A 100 11.29 6.34 -4.33
N LYS A 101 11.96 6.29 -5.50
CA LYS A 101 11.28 5.85 -6.73
C LYS A 101 10.95 4.37 -6.63
N SER A 102 9.84 3.98 -7.25
CA SER A 102 9.66 2.61 -7.75
C SER A 102 10.49 2.39 -9.01
#